data_AF-A0A6J1ME20-F1
#
_entry.id   AF-A0A6J1ME20-F1
#
_cell.length_a   1.000
_cell.length_b   1.000
_cell.length_c   1.000
_cell.angle_alpha   90.00
_cell.angle_beta   90.00
_cell.angle_gamma   90.00
#
_symmetry.space_group_name_H-M   'P 1'
#
loop_
_entity.id
_entity.type
_entity.pdbx_description
1 polymer ?
#
loop_
_entity_poly.entity_id
_entity_poly.type
_entity_poly.pdbx_seq_one_letter_code
_entity_poly.pdbx_strand_id
1 'polypeptide(L)'
;MVERIEDLNLPNAVIARLIKEALPEGSNVSKEARAAIAKAASVFAIFITSSSTALAHKQNHRTITAKDILQTLNELDFESFVPSLTQDLEVYRKMVKDKKESKANNKKDVSAGDAAASSSSAAVAADNEDAT
;
A
#
# COMPACT_ATOMS: atom_id res chain seq x y z
N MET A 1 9.87 3.16 -18.41
CA MET A 1 9.07 4.27 -18.98
C MET A 1 7.77 3.62 -19.45
N VAL A 2 6.60 4.16 -19.09
CA VAL A 2 5.36 3.67 -19.68
C VAL A 2 5.44 3.99 -21.16
N GLU A 3 5.54 2.97 -22.01
CA GLU A 3 5.71 3.19 -23.45
C GLU A 3 4.37 3.44 -24.12
N ARG A 4 3.28 2.89 -23.56
CA ARG A 4 1.93 3.05 -24.11
C ARG A 4 0.88 3.16 -23.00
N ILE A 5 -0.19 3.93 -23.24
CA ILE A 5 -1.29 4.13 -22.27
C ILE A 5 -1.96 2.79 -21.94
N GLU A 6 -1.95 1.86 -22.90
CA GLU A 6 -2.51 0.52 -22.76
C GLU A 6 -1.81 -0.32 -21.68
N ASP A 7 -0.56 -0.01 -21.34
CA ASP A 7 0.21 -0.72 -20.31
C ASP A 7 -0.23 -0.32 -18.88
N LEU A 8 -1.00 0.77 -18.75
CA LEU A 8 -1.58 1.25 -17.49
C LEU A 8 -3.03 0.82 -17.28
N ASN A 9 -3.58 -0.02 -18.17
CA ASN A 9 -4.97 -0.42 -18.10
C ASN A 9 -5.25 -1.22 -16.82
N LEU A 10 -6.24 -0.75 -16.07
CA LEU A 10 -6.78 -1.46 -14.91
C LEU A 10 -7.56 -2.70 -15.36
N PRO A 11 -7.69 -3.74 -14.50
CA PRO A 11 -8.45 -4.93 -14.85
C PRO A 11 -9.90 -4.59 -15.25
N ASN A 12 -10.31 -5.05 -16.43
CA ASN A 12 -11.64 -4.75 -16.99
C ASN A 12 -12.79 -5.16 -16.05
N ALA A 13 -12.62 -6.23 -15.28
CA ALA A 13 -13.61 -6.68 -14.30
C ALA A 13 -13.83 -5.65 -13.18
N VAL A 14 -12.75 -5.01 -12.71
CA VAL A 14 -12.81 -3.97 -11.67
C VAL A 14 -13.49 -2.72 -12.21
N ILE A 15 -13.11 -2.27 -13.41
CA ILE A 15 -13.74 -1.12 -14.09
C ILE A 15 -15.24 -1.38 -14.29
N ALA A 16 -15.61 -2.56 -14.80
CA ALA A 16 -17.01 -2.90 -15.04
C ALA A 16 -17.84 -2.90 -13.74
N ARG A 17 -17.25 -3.34 -12.62
CA ARG A 17 -17.88 -3.29 -11.30
C ARG A 17 -18.07 -1.84 -10.83
N LEU A 18 -17.02 -1.02 -10.86
CA LEU A 18 -17.07 0.38 -10.44
C LEU A 18 -18.09 1.20 -11.25
N ILE A 19 -18.15 0.98 -12.57
CA ILE A 19 -19.14 1.65 -13.42
C ILE A 19 -20.58 1.29 -12.99
N LYS A 20 -20.83 0.01 -12.68
CA LYS A 20 -22.17 -0.43 -12.23
C LYS A 20 -22.53 0.13 -10.86
N GLU A 21 -21.57 0.20 -9.94
CA GLU A 21 -21.78 0.80 -8.62
C GLU A 21 -22.11 2.30 -8.70
N ALA A 22 -21.67 2.99 -9.76
CA ALA A 22 -21.98 4.39 -10.03
C ALA A 22 -23.30 4.62 -10.80
N LEU A 23 -24.02 3.56 -11.19
CA LEU A 23 -25.24 3.64 -12.00
C LEU A 23 -26.44 2.99 -11.29
N PRO A 24 -27.69 3.38 -11.62
CA PRO A 24 -28.87 2.71 -11.12
C PRO A 24 -28.92 1.22 -11.50
N GLU A 25 -29.54 0.40 -10.64
CA GLU A 25 -29.73 -1.02 -10.91
C GLU A 25 -30.43 -1.26 -12.27
N GLY A 26 -29.99 -2.30 -12.98
CA GLY A 26 -30.51 -2.63 -14.32
C GLY A 26 -29.94 -1.81 -15.48
N SER A 27 -29.07 -0.83 -15.21
CA SER A 27 -28.43 -0.03 -16.26
C SER A 27 -27.42 -0.86 -17.08
N ASN A 28 -27.51 -0.72 -18.40
CA ASN A 28 -26.59 -1.35 -19.35
C ASN A 28 -25.57 -0.36 -19.89
N VAL A 29 -24.33 -0.82 -20.04
CA VAL A 29 -23.22 -0.02 -20.58
C VAL A 29 -22.67 -0.74 -21.81
N SER A 30 -22.40 -0.01 -22.89
CA SER A 30 -21.82 -0.60 -24.11
C SER A 30 -20.37 -1.04 -23.90
N LYS A 31 -19.85 -1.87 -24.81
CA LYS A 31 -18.44 -2.30 -24.76
C LYS A 31 -17.51 -1.12 -25.02
N GLU A 32 -17.90 -0.25 -25.94
CA GLU A 32 -17.19 0.94 -26.37
C GLU A 32 -17.10 1.96 -25.22
N ALA A 33 -18.20 2.18 -24.48
CA ALA A 33 -18.20 3.07 -23.32
C ALA A 33 -17.30 2.55 -22.20
N ARG A 34 -17.33 1.23 -21.92
CA ARG A 34 -16.39 0.63 -20.95
C ARG A 34 -14.94 0.79 -21.36
N ALA A 35 -14.62 0.58 -22.63
CA ALA A 35 -13.26 0.76 -23.14
C ALA A 35 -12.80 2.22 -23.07
N ALA A 36 -13.70 3.17 -23.37
CA ALA A 36 -13.42 4.60 -23.24
C ALA A 36 -13.14 4.99 -21.79
N ILE A 37 -13.96 4.52 -20.84
CA ILE A 37 -13.75 4.77 -19.40
C ILE A 37 -12.44 4.14 -18.91
N ALA A 38 -12.11 2.92 -19.36
CA ALA A 38 -10.85 2.27 -19.04
C ALA A 38 -9.64 3.13 -19.45
N LYS A 39 -9.66 3.63 -20.70
CA LYS A 39 -8.62 4.52 -21.22
C LYS A 39 -8.58 5.86 -20.48
N ALA A 40 -9.75 6.43 -20.17
CA ALA A 40 -9.86 7.67 -19.42
C ALA A 40 -9.29 7.53 -18.00
N ALA A 41 -9.49 6.39 -17.33
CA ALA A 41 -8.92 6.12 -16.01
C ALA A 41 -7.38 6.09 -16.05
N SER A 42 -6.80 5.46 -17.07
CA SER A 42 -5.34 5.46 -17.28
C SER A 42 -4.81 6.89 -17.50
N VAL A 43 -5.48 7.67 -18.35
CA VAL A 43 -5.13 9.08 -18.60
C VAL A 43 -5.29 9.92 -17.33
N PHE A 44 -6.34 9.70 -16.55
CA PHE A 44 -6.58 10.38 -15.28
C PHE A 44 -5.43 10.15 -14.30
N ALA A 45 -4.96 8.91 -14.13
CA ALA A 45 -3.83 8.62 -13.26
C ALA A 45 -2.55 9.35 -13.69
N ILE A 46 -2.26 9.36 -14.99
CA ILE A 46 -1.12 10.10 -15.56
C ILE A 46 -1.28 11.61 -15.33
N PHE A 47 -2.47 12.13 -15.59
CA PHE A 47 -2.78 13.56 -15.45
C PHE A 47 -2.60 14.04 -14.02
N ILE A 48 -3.20 13.35 -13.05
CA ILE A 48 -3.04 13.70 -11.62
C ILE A 48 -1.58 13.58 -11.19
N THR A 49 -0.87 12.54 -11.62
CA THR A 49 0.56 12.37 -11.30
C THR A 49 1.39 13.53 -11.86
N SER A 50 1.17 13.91 -13.12
CA SER A 50 1.89 15.01 -13.78
C SER A 50 1.60 16.36 -13.11
N SER A 51 0.34 16.65 -12.83
CA SER A 51 -0.07 17.89 -12.15
C SER A 51 0.46 17.96 -10.71
N SER A 52 0.43 16.84 -9.98
CA SER A 52 0.99 16.76 -8.63
C SER A 52 2.51 16.90 -8.63
N THR A 53 3.18 16.39 -9.67
CA THR A 53 4.63 16.57 -9.86
C THR A 53 4.97 18.05 -10.05
N ALA A 54 4.22 18.75 -10.91
CA ALA A 54 4.40 20.18 -11.15
C ALA A 54 4.17 21.00 -9.86
N LEU A 55 3.13 20.67 -9.09
CA LEU A 55 2.83 21.33 -7.82
C LEU A 55 3.94 21.09 -6.78
N ALA A 56 4.37 19.84 -6.61
CA ALA A 56 5.45 19.48 -5.70
C ALA A 56 6.75 20.24 -6.05
N HIS A 57 7.11 20.29 -7.34
CA HIS A 57 8.27 21.07 -7.80
C HIS A 57 8.13 22.57 -7.51
N LYS A 58 6.94 23.15 -7.73
CA LYS A 58 6.65 24.55 -7.39
C LYS A 58 6.85 24.85 -5.89
N GLN A 59 6.60 23.84 -5.03
CA GLN A 59 6.82 23.92 -3.58
C GLN A 59 8.25 23.50 -3.15
N ASN A 60 9.19 23.31 -4.09
CA ASN A 60 10.55 22.82 -3.86
C ASN A 60 10.62 21.41 -3.22
N HIS A 61 9.57 20.60 -3.37
CA HIS A 61 9.60 19.20 -2.97
C HIS A 61 10.24 18.33 -4.06
N ARG A 62 11.13 17.41 -3.66
CA ARG A 62 11.70 16.38 -4.58
C ARG A 62 10.84 15.13 -4.67
N THR A 63 9.85 15.00 -3.80
CA THR A 63 8.97 13.83 -3.71
C THR A 63 7.53 14.30 -3.61
N ILE A 64 6.65 13.70 -4.39
CA ILE A 64 5.21 13.96 -4.33
C ILE A 64 4.68 13.41 -3.01
N THR A 65 4.01 14.26 -2.24
CA THR A 65 3.36 13.89 -0.98
C THR A 65 1.85 13.73 -1.17
N ALA A 66 1.18 13.07 -0.22
CA ALA A 66 -0.28 12.97 -0.24
C ALA A 66 -0.96 14.36 -0.18
N LYS A 67 -0.33 15.34 0.47
CA LYS A 67 -0.83 16.72 0.53
C LYS A 67 -0.81 17.37 -0.86
N ASP A 68 0.25 17.15 -1.63
CA ASP A 68 0.37 17.66 -2.99
C ASP A 68 -0.77 17.11 -3.86
N ILE A 69 -1.06 15.80 -3.77
CA ILE A 69 -2.16 15.18 -4.52
C ILE A 69 -3.53 15.77 -4.13
N LEU A 70 -3.81 15.89 -2.83
CA LEU A 70 -5.10 16.45 -2.37
C LEU A 70 -5.27 17.92 -2.79
N GLN A 71 -4.19 18.70 -2.77
CA GLN A 71 -4.23 20.08 -3.25
C GLN A 71 -4.43 20.14 -4.78
N THR A 72 -3.73 19.30 -5.54
CA THR A 72 -3.92 19.18 -6.98
C THR A 72 -5.37 18.82 -7.34
N LEU A 73 -6.03 17.95 -6.57
CA LEU A 73 -7.45 17.64 -6.81
C LEU A 73 -8.36 18.87 -6.61
N ASN A 74 -8.07 19.74 -5.64
CA ASN A 74 -8.81 21.00 -5.48
C ASN A 74 -8.55 21.97 -6.64
N GLU A 75 -7.31 22.08 -7.12
CA GLU A 75 -6.94 22.98 -8.23
C GLU A 75 -7.50 22.52 -9.60
N LEU A 76 -7.89 21.25 -9.71
CA LEU A 76 -8.40 20.62 -10.94
C LEU A 76 -9.92 20.35 -10.89
N ASP A 77 -10.64 20.99 -9.97
CA ASP A 77 -12.09 20.85 -9.79
C ASP A 77 -12.56 19.42 -9.43
N PHE A 78 -11.67 18.59 -8.86
CA PHE A 78 -11.97 17.29 -8.26
C PHE A 78 -12.09 17.37 -6.72
N GLU A 79 -12.46 18.53 -6.19
CA GLU A 79 -12.61 18.79 -4.74
C GLU A 79 -13.56 17.81 -4.04
N SER A 80 -14.56 17.28 -4.75
CA SER A 80 -15.48 16.26 -4.23
C SER A 80 -14.78 14.95 -3.83
N PHE A 81 -13.58 14.67 -4.33
CA PHE A 81 -12.83 13.46 -4.00
C PHE A 81 -12.04 13.61 -2.68
N VAL A 82 -11.73 14.85 -2.28
CA VAL A 82 -10.83 15.13 -1.15
C VAL A 82 -11.33 14.57 0.18
N PRO A 83 -12.62 14.69 0.55
CA PRO A 83 -13.10 14.14 1.82
C PRO A 83 -12.91 12.62 1.91
N SER A 84 -13.32 11.88 0.88
CA SER A 84 -13.19 10.41 0.84
C SER A 84 -11.73 9.97 0.88
N LEU A 85 -10.87 10.60 0.08
CA LEU A 85 -9.44 10.25 0.04
C LEU A 85 -8.73 10.58 1.34
N THR A 86 -9.14 11.63 2.05
CA THR A 86 -8.58 11.97 3.37
C THR A 86 -8.90 10.89 4.39
N GLN A 87 -10.15 10.40 4.41
CA GLN A 87 -10.56 9.29 5.26
C GLN A 87 -9.77 8.01 4.95
N ASP A 88 -9.61 7.66 3.67
CA ASP A 88 -8.84 6.49 3.25
C ASP A 88 -7.36 6.59 3.68
N LEU A 89 -6.78 7.79 3.61
CA LEU A 89 -5.41 8.07 4.05
C LEU A 89 -5.25 7.81 5.56
N GLU A 90 -6.20 8.26 6.37
CA GLU A 90 -6.18 8.04 7.82
C GLU A 90 -6.24 6.55 8.17
N VAL A 91 -7.16 5.82 7.53
CA VAL A 91 -7.30 4.37 7.69
C VAL A 91 -5.99 3.66 7.30
N TYR A 92 -5.39 4.05 6.16
CA TYR A 92 -4.11 3.50 5.70
C TYR A 92 -2.98 3.75 6.72
N ARG A 93 -2.85 4.98 7.23
CA ARG A 93 -1.82 5.32 8.23
C ARG A 93 -1.96 4.50 9.50
N LYS A 94 -3.19 4.31 9.99
CA LYS A 94 -3.48 3.48 11.16
C LYS A 94 -3.09 2.02 10.90
N MET A 95 -3.55 1.44 9.78
CA MET A 95 -3.22 0.07 9.40
C MET A 95 -1.71 -0.17 9.28
N VAL A 96 -0.96 0.77 8.68
CA VAL A 96 0.51 0.67 8.56
C VAL A 96 1.19 0.72 9.93
N LYS A 97 0.70 1.55 10.86
CA LYS A 97 1.21 1.62 12.23
C LYS A 97 0.96 0.31 12.98
N ASP A 98 -0.26 -0.21 12.96
CA ASP A 98 -0.64 -1.46 13.64
C ASP A 98 0.16 -2.67 13.12
N LYS A 99 0.42 -2.71 11.79
CA LYS A 99 1.26 -3.76 11.18
C LYS A 99 2.73 -3.70 11.61
N LYS A 100 3.21 -2.51 11.98
CA LYS A 100 4.58 -2.33 12.48
C LYS A 100 4.69 -2.75 13.94
N GLU A 101 3.69 -2.45 14.75
CA GLU A 101 3.62 -2.81 16.17
C GLU A 101 3.43 -4.32 16.36
N SER A 102 2.56 -4.95 15.58
CA SER A 102 2.38 -6.43 15.59
C SER A 102 3.66 -7.19 15.23
N LYS A 103 4.43 -6.71 14.25
CA LYS A 103 5.74 -7.29 13.88
C LYS A 103 6.80 -7.10 14.96
N ALA A 104 6.75 -6.00 15.71
CA ALA A 104 7.68 -5.75 16.82
C ALA A 104 7.38 -6.66 18.03
N ASN A 105 6.10 -6.94 18.30
CA ASN A 105 5.71 -7.87 19.36
C ASN A 105 6.06 -9.33 19.02
N ASN A 106 5.80 -9.78 17.78
CA ASN A 106 6.14 -11.14 17.37
C ASN A 106 7.66 -11.45 17.39
N LYS A 107 8.52 -10.41 17.36
CA LYS A 107 9.97 -10.56 17.44
C LYS A 107 10.49 -10.65 18.89
N LYS A 108 9.70 -10.21 19.88
CA LYS A 108 10.02 -10.36 21.30
C LYS A 108 9.71 -11.75 21.85
N ASP A 109 8.64 -12.40 21.36
CA ASP A 109 8.28 -13.76 21.79
C ASP A 109 9.25 -14.85 21.30
N VAL A 110 9.86 -14.68 20.11
CA VAL A 110 10.86 -15.63 19.59
C VAL A 110 12.19 -15.57 20.36
N SER A 111 12.50 -14.43 20.99
CA SER A 111 13.78 -14.26 21.71
C SER A 111 13.72 -14.74 23.18
N ALA A 112 12.56 -15.19 23.67
CA ALA A 112 12.40 -15.71 25.03
C ALA A 112 12.42 -17.25 25.12
N GLY A 113 12.39 -17.96 23.98
CA GLY A 113 12.33 -19.43 23.94
C GLY A 113 13.67 -20.17 23.97
N ASP A 114 14.81 -19.49 23.80
CA ASP A 114 16.12 -20.15 23.62
C ASP A 114 17.00 -20.16 24.89
N ALA A 115 16.51 -19.66 26.02
CA ALA A 115 17.32 -19.52 27.25
C ALA A 115 17.12 -20.65 28.28
N ALA A 116 16.31 -21.68 27.99
CA ALA A 116 15.88 -22.65 29.02
C ALA A 116 16.37 -24.10 28.84
N ALA A 117 17.19 -24.42 27.83
CA ALA A 117 17.64 -25.79 27.60
C ALA A 117 19.18 -25.90 27.58
N SER A 118 19.72 -26.32 28.73
CA SER A 118 20.97 -27.10 28.91
C SER A 118 21.95 -26.49 29.92
N SER A 119 21.47 -26.30 31.16
CA SER A 119 22.30 -26.32 32.36
C SER A 119 22.06 -27.62 33.12
N SER A 120 22.47 -28.76 32.56
CA SER A 120 22.41 -30.05 33.27
C SER A 120 23.43 -31.06 32.74
N SER A 121 24.66 -31.02 33.26
CA SER A 121 25.43 -32.22 33.61
C SER A 121 26.71 -31.81 34.34
N ALA A 122 26.62 -31.73 35.67
CA ALA A 122 27.78 -31.76 36.55
C ALA A 122 27.47 -32.77 37.66
N ALA A 123 27.93 -34.01 37.50
CA ALA A 123 27.98 -35.02 38.56
C ALA A 123 29.17 -35.97 38.32
N VAL A 124 30.28 -35.64 38.98
CA VAL A 124 31.24 -36.49 39.72
C VAL A 124 31.34 -37.99 39.37
N ALA A 125 32.56 -38.44 39.05
CA ALA A 125 33.14 -39.69 39.55
C ALA A 125 34.69 -39.60 39.53
N ALA A 126 35.29 -39.99 40.65
CA ALA A 126 36.72 -39.94 40.98
C ALA A 126 37.47 -41.23 40.60
N ASP A 127 38.81 -41.15 40.68
CA ASP A 127 39.81 -42.21 40.93
C ASP A 127 39.82 -43.48 40.06
N ASN A 128 40.92 -43.75 39.33
CA ASN A 128 42.12 -44.39 39.90
C ASN A 128 43.19 -44.68 38.82
N GLU A 129 44.43 -44.82 39.27
CA GLU A 129 45.70 -45.11 38.58
C GLU A 129 45.76 -46.42 37.76
N ASP A 130 46.69 -46.52 36.79
CA ASP A 130 47.88 -47.41 36.85
C ASP A 130 48.67 -47.43 35.50
N ALA A 131 49.96 -47.75 35.62
CA ALA A 131 51.08 -47.88 34.69
C ALA A 131 50.78 -48.39 33.26
N THR A 132 51.50 -47.98 32.21
CA THR A 132 52.94 -48.21 31.95
C THR A 132 53.43 -47.35 30.78
#